data_AF-A0A413YJH4-F1
#
_entry.id   AF-A0A413YJH4-F1
#
_cell.length_a   1.000
_cell.length_b   1.000
_cell.length_c   1.000
_cell.angle_alpha   90.00
_cell.angle_beta   90.00
_cell.angle_gamma   90.00
#
_symmetry.space_group_name_H-M   'P 1'
#
loop_
_entity.id
_entity.type
_entity.pdbx_description
1 polymer ?
#
loop_
_entity_poly.entity_id
_entity_poly.type
_entity_poly.pdbx_seq_one_letter_code
_entity_poly.pdbx_strand_id
1 'polypeptide(L)'
;MSMNKMFKKVLAVVAAGAMTMGMAMPTFAADGGKTTEAWITKTYNTEVGKAETFSFTATQKTGDGLIGTTADVKIPTISFTADQTGTTSKRSQITFPTYSEAGKYEYTVKETQTADPIVANSDHEKMIMSQAEYTMDVYVTDGATGTEISNIVVNKVKDDAGQTETGKVNIGNTDTNTFIFTNTYVQEAGTGTKPTDPDPTYNENGSLKVSKAVVNANGTTTTPDDEFTFTATFAFPAGTNASTLGGIKANGGDVTLAEGGTYTFHLKANKNMKFTGVPVGTTITVKESAAKNYKGSAEITINGTKLTSVAATSYNTEFTVVNSQNSQKLGQKQNTVDVTNTYNDVPVTGIIMNTLPYVLMIALCGVALIAFVGFKRRRLQK
;
A
#
# COMPACT_ATOMS: atom_id res chain seq x y z
N MET A 1 -42.97 58.91 -16.34
CA MET A 1 -41.58 58.88 -15.83
C MET A 1 -41.55 58.05 -14.56
N SER A 2 -41.39 56.73 -14.68
CA SER A 2 -41.20 55.82 -13.54
C SER A 2 -40.71 54.48 -14.10
N MET A 3 -39.41 54.41 -14.34
CA MET A 3 -38.72 53.19 -14.73
C MET A 3 -37.41 53.14 -13.95
N ASN A 4 -37.05 51.95 -13.47
CA ASN A 4 -35.75 51.57 -12.89
C ASN A 4 -35.48 51.83 -11.41
N LYS A 5 -36.26 51.18 -10.53
CA LYS A 5 -35.76 50.75 -9.20
C LYS A 5 -35.36 49.26 -9.12
N MET A 6 -35.85 48.40 -10.01
CA MET A 6 -35.55 46.95 -10.01
C MET A 6 -34.23 46.58 -10.72
N PHE A 7 -33.76 47.41 -11.67
CA PHE A 7 -32.53 47.14 -12.44
C PHE A 7 -31.22 47.37 -11.68
N LYS A 8 -31.25 47.93 -10.46
CA LYS A 8 -30.05 48.21 -9.66
C LYS A 8 -29.68 47.12 -8.66
N LYS A 9 -30.55 46.13 -8.39
CA LYS A 9 -30.23 45.04 -7.46
C LYS A 9 -29.57 43.83 -8.14
N VAL A 10 -29.83 43.60 -9.43
CA VAL A 10 -29.27 42.45 -10.17
C VAL A 10 -27.81 42.66 -10.57
N LEU A 11 -27.36 43.91 -10.79
CA LEU A 11 -25.97 44.18 -11.17
C LEU A 11 -24.98 44.16 -9.99
N ALA A 12 -25.45 44.21 -8.75
CA ALA A 12 -24.59 44.26 -7.56
C ALA A 12 -24.17 42.86 -7.04
N VAL A 13 -24.88 41.80 -7.43
CA VAL A 13 -24.59 40.43 -6.96
C VAL A 13 -23.49 39.74 -7.78
N VAL A 14 -23.17 40.24 -8.97
CA VAL A 14 -22.12 39.68 -9.83
C VAL A 14 -20.73 40.33 -9.58
N ALA A 15 -20.64 41.38 -8.77
CA ALA A 15 -19.40 42.14 -8.56
C ALA A 15 -18.98 42.32 -7.08
N ALA A 16 -19.59 41.63 -6.13
CA ALA A 16 -19.23 41.70 -4.70
C ALA A 16 -18.49 40.45 -4.17
N GLY A 17 -17.98 39.58 -5.04
CA GLY A 17 -17.14 38.44 -4.67
C GLY A 17 -15.64 38.75 -4.58
N ALA A 18 -15.26 40.02 -4.72
CA ALA A 18 -13.86 40.44 -4.69
C ALA A 18 -13.73 41.67 -3.80
N MET A 19 -13.58 41.46 -2.49
CA MET A 19 -12.70 42.28 -1.65
C MET A 19 -12.68 41.77 -0.20
N THR A 20 -11.47 41.72 0.36
CA THR A 20 -11.09 41.48 1.76
C THR A 20 -11.02 40.03 2.25
N MET A 21 -9.88 39.39 1.99
CA MET A 21 -8.86 39.05 3.01
C MET A 21 -7.76 38.24 2.32
N GLY A 22 -6.55 38.79 2.27
CA GLY A 22 -5.42 38.18 1.59
C GLY A 22 -4.86 37.00 2.37
N MET A 23 -4.71 35.87 1.69
CA MET A 23 -3.48 35.07 1.64
C MET A 23 -3.38 34.45 0.24
N ALA A 24 -2.17 34.28 -0.25
CA ALA A 24 -1.80 34.02 -1.64
C ALA A 24 -2.68 32.99 -2.36
N MET A 25 -3.29 33.39 -3.49
CA MET A 25 -3.93 32.47 -4.43
C MET A 25 -2.89 32.00 -5.47
N PRO A 26 -2.82 30.69 -5.78
CA PRO A 26 -2.20 30.23 -7.01
C PRO A 26 -3.05 30.65 -8.22
N THR A 27 -2.36 31.07 -9.26
CA THR A 27 -2.86 31.60 -10.53
C THR A 27 -3.99 30.76 -11.14
N PHE A 28 -5.11 31.42 -11.42
CA PHE A 28 -6.28 30.88 -12.12
C PHE A 28 -5.92 30.44 -13.54
N ALA A 29 -6.24 29.19 -13.87
CA ALA A 29 -6.41 28.76 -15.26
C ALA A 29 -7.69 29.37 -15.84
N ALA A 30 -7.57 29.82 -17.09
CA ALA A 30 -8.58 30.54 -17.85
C ALA A 30 -9.82 29.70 -18.20
N ASP A 31 -10.89 30.44 -18.52
CA ASP A 31 -12.19 30.05 -19.08
C ASP A 31 -13.31 29.71 -18.07
N GLY A 32 -13.84 30.76 -17.44
CA GLY A 32 -14.98 30.68 -16.52
C GLY A 32 -16.33 30.73 -17.24
N GLY A 33 -16.63 29.70 -18.05
CA GLY A 33 -18.00 29.44 -18.50
C GLY A 33 -18.93 29.16 -17.32
N LYS A 34 -20.25 29.38 -17.50
CA LYS A 34 -21.27 28.96 -16.52
C LYS A 34 -21.14 27.45 -16.28
N THR A 35 -20.96 27.02 -15.04
CA THR A 35 -20.96 25.58 -14.70
C THR A 35 -22.34 25.21 -14.19
N THR A 36 -23.15 24.56 -15.03
CA THR A 36 -24.55 24.24 -14.72
C THR A 36 -24.79 22.76 -14.46
N GLU A 37 -23.74 21.94 -14.58
CA GLU A 37 -23.75 20.52 -14.27
C GLU A 37 -22.66 20.20 -13.25
N ALA A 38 -22.86 19.13 -12.48
CA ALA A 38 -21.88 18.64 -11.53
C ALA A 38 -21.80 17.12 -11.58
N TRP A 39 -20.59 16.60 -11.43
CA TRP A 39 -20.28 15.18 -11.41
C TRP A 39 -19.51 14.84 -10.14
N ILE A 40 -19.88 13.73 -9.52
CA ILE A 40 -19.22 13.16 -8.35
C ILE A 40 -18.36 11.98 -8.79
N THR A 41 -17.15 11.89 -8.24
CA THR A 41 -16.26 10.76 -8.46
C THR A 41 -16.18 9.92 -7.20
N LYS A 42 -16.25 8.60 -7.34
CA LYS A 42 -16.01 7.64 -6.28
C LYS A 42 -14.77 6.84 -6.59
N THR A 43 -13.80 6.85 -5.69
CA THR A 43 -12.62 5.99 -5.72
C THR A 43 -12.76 4.87 -4.70
N TYR A 44 -12.45 3.66 -5.12
CA TYR A 44 -12.47 2.46 -4.29
C TYR A 44 -11.14 1.71 -4.42
N ASN A 45 -10.46 1.56 -3.28
CA ASN A 45 -9.23 0.82 -3.15
C ASN A 45 -9.53 -0.56 -2.54
N THR A 46 -9.15 -1.63 -3.22
CA THR A 46 -9.19 -2.97 -2.66
C THR A 46 -8.20 -3.89 -3.35
N GLU A 47 -7.43 -4.66 -2.61
CA GLU A 47 -6.47 -5.63 -3.19
C GLU A 47 -7.09 -7.04 -3.34
N VAL A 48 -8.36 -7.18 -2.96
CA VAL A 48 -9.14 -8.42 -3.10
C VAL A 48 -10.50 -8.14 -3.72
N GLY A 49 -11.09 -9.16 -4.34
CA GLY A 49 -12.40 -9.01 -4.95
C GLY A 49 -13.50 -8.79 -3.92
N LYS A 50 -14.02 -7.56 -3.86
CA LYS A 50 -15.08 -7.16 -2.93
C LYS A 50 -16.03 -6.19 -3.64
N ALA A 51 -17.23 -6.67 -3.98
CA ALA A 51 -18.26 -5.84 -4.58
C ALA A 51 -18.92 -4.97 -3.52
N GLU A 52 -19.10 -3.68 -3.80
CA GLU A 52 -19.63 -2.70 -2.86
C GLU A 52 -20.41 -1.62 -3.59
N THR A 53 -21.49 -1.13 -2.96
CA THR A 53 -22.25 0.03 -3.42
C THR A 53 -22.18 1.15 -2.41
N PHE A 54 -21.90 2.35 -2.91
CA PHE A 54 -21.78 3.57 -2.10
C PHE A 54 -22.89 4.54 -2.46
N SER A 55 -23.42 5.21 -1.43
CA SER A 55 -24.50 6.19 -1.54
C SER A 55 -24.08 7.53 -0.97
N PHE A 56 -24.68 8.60 -1.46
CA PHE A 56 -24.33 9.97 -1.09
C PHE A 56 -25.59 10.75 -0.74
N THR A 57 -25.41 11.78 0.08
CA THR A 57 -26.47 12.68 0.51
C THR A 57 -26.11 14.11 0.18
N ALA A 58 -27.10 14.90 -0.23
CA ALA A 58 -26.99 16.35 -0.35
C ALA A 58 -28.07 16.98 0.53
N THR A 59 -27.67 17.49 1.70
CA THR A 59 -28.59 18.09 2.67
C THR A 59 -28.61 19.59 2.49
N GLN A 60 -29.77 20.14 2.10
CA GLN A 60 -29.95 21.58 1.95
C GLN A 60 -29.78 22.30 3.29
N LYS A 61 -29.05 23.42 3.26
CA LYS A 61 -28.97 24.38 4.36
C LYS A 61 -29.97 25.51 4.15
N THR A 62 -30.51 26.01 5.24
CA THR A 62 -31.40 27.17 5.28
C THR A 62 -30.83 28.21 6.24
N GLY A 63 -31.10 29.49 5.99
CA GLY A 63 -30.56 30.59 6.80
C GLY A 63 -30.50 31.91 6.03
N ASP A 64 -29.93 32.92 6.67
CA ASP A 64 -29.83 34.26 6.10
C ASP A 64 -29.05 34.26 4.78
N GLY A 65 -29.66 34.80 3.73
CA GLY A 65 -29.07 34.87 2.38
C GLY A 65 -29.15 33.56 1.58
N LEU A 66 -29.80 32.52 2.10
CA LEU A 66 -30.06 31.26 1.40
C LEU A 66 -31.55 31.09 1.08
N ILE A 67 -31.84 30.41 -0.02
CA ILE A 67 -33.23 30.02 -0.33
C ILE A 67 -33.65 28.86 0.58
N GLY A 68 -34.74 29.05 1.31
CA GLY A 68 -35.30 28.09 2.25
C GLY A 68 -36.25 27.06 1.63
N THR A 69 -36.74 27.30 0.41
CA THR A 69 -37.65 26.38 -0.27
C THR A 69 -36.94 25.09 -0.61
N THR A 70 -37.56 23.97 -0.25
CA THR A 70 -36.99 22.62 -0.41
C THR A 70 -36.70 22.34 -1.87
N ALA A 71 -35.45 22.00 -2.17
CA ALA A 71 -34.97 21.61 -3.47
C ALA A 71 -34.04 20.41 -3.33
N ASP A 72 -34.59 19.21 -3.51
CA ASP A 72 -33.85 17.96 -3.30
C ASP A 72 -32.91 17.63 -4.47
N VAL A 73 -31.61 17.70 -4.19
CA VAL A 73 -30.58 17.23 -5.13
C VAL A 73 -30.43 15.71 -5.00
N LYS A 74 -30.42 15.01 -6.14
CA LYS A 74 -30.24 13.55 -6.19
C LYS A 74 -28.84 13.20 -6.68
N ILE A 75 -28.11 12.44 -5.86
CA ILE A 75 -26.80 11.91 -6.21
C ILE A 75 -26.94 10.39 -6.44
N PRO A 76 -26.59 9.87 -7.63
CA PRO A 76 -26.67 8.44 -7.90
C PRO A 76 -25.77 7.61 -6.97
N THR A 77 -26.19 6.38 -6.69
CA THR A 77 -25.31 5.38 -6.08
C THR A 77 -24.25 4.92 -7.07
N ILE A 78 -23.06 4.58 -6.58
CA ILE A 78 -21.97 4.06 -7.40
C ILE A 78 -21.55 2.69 -6.87
N SER A 79 -21.61 1.68 -7.74
CA SER A 79 -21.30 0.28 -7.41
C SER A 79 -20.00 -0.20 -8.06
N PHE A 80 -19.27 -1.06 -7.37
CA PHE A 80 -18.08 -1.76 -7.83
C PHE A 80 -18.31 -3.27 -7.79
N THR A 81 -17.70 -3.97 -8.75
CA THR A 81 -17.80 -5.42 -8.88
C THR A 81 -16.54 -6.10 -8.35
N ALA A 82 -16.62 -7.38 -7.98
CA ALA A 82 -15.53 -8.10 -7.32
C ALA A 82 -14.30 -8.37 -8.24
N ASP A 83 -14.41 -8.17 -9.54
CA ASP A 83 -13.28 -8.22 -10.48
C ASP A 83 -12.42 -6.94 -10.46
N GLN A 84 -12.94 -5.86 -9.86
CA GLN A 84 -12.25 -4.58 -9.77
C GLN A 84 -11.34 -4.54 -8.54
N THR A 85 -10.04 -4.74 -8.75
CA THR A 85 -8.99 -4.69 -7.70
C THR A 85 -7.98 -3.58 -7.98
N GLY A 86 -7.17 -3.23 -7.00
CA GLY A 86 -6.33 -2.04 -6.97
C GLY A 86 -7.14 -0.78 -6.65
N THR A 87 -6.74 0.34 -7.25
CA THR A 87 -7.45 1.63 -7.17
C THR A 87 -8.31 1.80 -8.39
N THR A 88 -9.62 1.88 -8.20
CA THR A 88 -10.58 2.09 -9.30
C THR A 88 -11.47 3.29 -9.01
N SER A 89 -11.83 4.05 -10.05
CA SER A 89 -12.71 5.20 -9.92
C SER A 89 -13.87 5.13 -10.91
N LYS A 90 -15.04 5.56 -10.46
CA LYS A 90 -16.24 5.73 -11.29
C LYS A 90 -16.83 7.12 -11.05
N ARG A 91 -17.50 7.65 -12.06
CA ARG A 91 -18.09 8.99 -12.02
C ARG A 91 -19.58 8.94 -12.33
N SER A 92 -20.37 9.82 -11.73
CA SER A 92 -21.80 9.92 -12.00
C SER A 92 -22.27 11.37 -11.95
N GLN A 93 -23.25 11.70 -12.78
CA GLN A 93 -23.82 13.04 -12.85
C GLN A 93 -24.82 13.26 -11.70
N ILE A 94 -24.73 14.41 -11.07
CA ILE A 94 -25.71 14.85 -10.05
C ILE A 94 -26.95 15.36 -10.77
N THR A 95 -28.12 14.95 -10.30
CA THR A 95 -29.41 15.44 -10.82
C THR A 95 -29.95 16.53 -9.91
N PHE A 96 -30.10 17.74 -10.46
CA PHE A 96 -30.68 18.89 -9.77
C PHE A 96 -32.18 18.97 -10.04
N PRO A 97 -32.99 19.41 -9.05
CA PRO A 97 -34.42 19.61 -9.24
C PRO A 97 -34.69 20.88 -10.05
N THR A 98 -35.94 21.07 -10.46
CA THR A 98 -36.40 22.41 -10.87
C THR A 98 -36.49 23.29 -9.63
N TYR A 99 -35.69 24.35 -9.59
CA TYR A 99 -35.76 25.36 -8.53
C TYR A 99 -36.95 26.29 -8.74
N SER A 100 -37.63 26.70 -7.67
CA SER A 100 -38.80 27.57 -7.76
C SER A 100 -38.49 29.07 -7.63
N GLU A 101 -37.32 29.41 -7.11
CA GLU A 101 -36.91 30.78 -6.79
C GLU A 101 -35.48 31.03 -7.24
N ALA A 102 -35.21 32.25 -7.72
CA ALA A 102 -33.85 32.71 -7.97
C ALA A 102 -33.14 33.02 -6.63
N GLY A 103 -31.86 32.67 -6.54
CA GLY A 103 -31.05 32.89 -5.35
C GLY A 103 -29.99 31.81 -5.17
N LYS A 104 -29.39 31.79 -3.96
CA LYS A 104 -28.38 30.81 -3.58
C LYS A 104 -29.03 29.66 -2.80
N TYR A 105 -28.88 28.45 -3.31
CA TYR A 105 -29.14 27.22 -2.57
C TYR A 105 -27.79 26.64 -2.12
N GLU A 106 -27.67 26.24 -0.87
CA GLU A 106 -26.44 25.64 -0.33
C GLU A 106 -26.73 24.25 0.21
N TYR A 107 -25.84 23.30 -0.08
CA TYR A 107 -25.96 21.91 0.33
C TYR A 107 -24.68 21.43 1.01
N THR A 108 -24.84 20.63 2.07
CA THR A 108 -23.77 19.78 2.58
C THR A 108 -23.83 18.45 1.86
N VAL A 109 -22.75 18.07 1.17
CA VAL A 109 -22.63 16.78 0.47
C VAL A 109 -21.69 15.86 1.23
N LYS A 110 -22.17 14.65 1.53
CA LYS A 110 -21.46 13.59 2.25
C LYS A 110 -21.73 12.23 1.63
N GLU A 111 -20.79 11.32 1.81
CA GLU A 111 -21.08 9.90 1.66
C GLU A 111 -21.90 9.39 2.86
N THR A 112 -22.77 8.41 2.63
CA THR A 112 -23.40 7.64 3.71
C THR A 112 -22.35 6.73 4.33
N GLN A 113 -22.20 6.75 5.66
CA GLN A 113 -21.14 6.00 6.37
C GLN A 113 -21.36 4.47 6.45
N THR A 114 -22.08 3.89 5.50
CA THR A 114 -22.30 2.45 5.36
C THR A 114 -22.19 2.05 3.90
N ALA A 115 -21.36 1.04 3.61
CA ALA A 115 -21.34 0.35 2.32
C ALA A 115 -22.44 -0.72 2.27
N ASP A 116 -22.82 -1.14 1.06
CA ASP A 116 -23.73 -2.25 0.80
C ASP A 116 -23.06 -3.30 -0.10
N PRO A 117 -22.79 -4.53 0.40
CA PRO A 117 -23.14 -5.03 1.73
C PRO A 117 -22.33 -4.42 2.88
N ILE A 118 -22.91 -4.41 4.09
CA ILE A 118 -22.19 -3.94 5.28
C ILE A 118 -20.99 -4.85 5.57
N VAL A 119 -19.82 -4.23 5.73
CA VAL A 119 -18.60 -4.88 6.25
C VAL A 119 -18.50 -4.61 7.74
N ALA A 120 -18.55 -5.67 8.55
CA ALA A 120 -18.29 -5.57 9.98
C ALA A 120 -16.78 -5.53 10.22
N ASN A 121 -16.25 -4.38 10.63
CA ASN A 121 -14.83 -4.23 10.91
C ASN A 121 -14.38 -5.20 12.02
N SER A 122 -13.25 -5.86 11.79
CA SER A 122 -12.61 -6.81 12.71
C SER A 122 -11.09 -6.63 12.70
N ASP A 123 -10.37 -7.55 13.34
CA ASP A 123 -8.90 -7.60 13.29
C ASP A 123 -8.39 -7.98 11.88
N HIS A 124 -9.19 -8.73 11.10
CA HIS A 124 -8.77 -9.30 9.81
C HIS A 124 -9.36 -8.59 8.59
N GLU A 125 -10.41 -7.77 8.76
CA GLU A 125 -10.98 -6.99 7.67
C GLU A 125 -11.52 -5.64 8.13
N LYS A 126 -11.41 -4.62 7.27
CA LYS A 126 -12.00 -3.30 7.52
C LYS A 126 -12.50 -2.65 6.23
N MET A 127 -13.61 -1.94 6.36
CA MET A 127 -14.06 -0.93 5.40
C MET A 127 -13.78 0.46 5.97
N ILE A 128 -12.90 1.19 5.32
CA ILE A 128 -12.57 2.59 5.62
C ILE A 128 -13.45 3.45 4.70
N MET A 129 -14.51 4.01 5.28
CA MET A 129 -15.41 4.92 4.59
C MET A 129 -14.81 6.33 4.52
N SER A 130 -15.06 7.03 3.42
CA SER A 130 -14.70 8.43 3.27
C SER A 130 -15.42 9.25 4.34
N GLN A 131 -14.69 10.19 4.95
CA GLN A 131 -15.24 11.21 5.83
C GLN A 131 -15.28 12.59 5.16
N ALA A 132 -15.07 12.63 3.84
CA ALA A 132 -15.04 13.86 3.09
C ALA A 132 -16.38 14.58 3.20
N GLU A 133 -16.29 15.91 3.30
CA GLU A 133 -17.45 16.78 3.43
C GLU A 133 -17.26 17.94 2.47
N TYR A 134 -18.32 18.26 1.73
CA TYR A 134 -18.31 19.33 0.74
C TYR A 134 -19.48 20.28 0.99
N THR A 135 -19.25 21.56 0.69
CA THR A 135 -20.32 22.56 0.54
C THR A 135 -20.53 22.78 -0.95
N MET A 136 -21.76 22.59 -1.42
CA MET A 136 -22.17 22.81 -2.80
C MET A 136 -23.15 23.97 -2.87
N ASP A 137 -22.74 25.03 -3.54
CA ASP A 137 -23.53 26.23 -3.80
C ASP A 137 -24.12 26.16 -5.21
N VAL A 138 -25.44 26.23 -5.32
CA VAL A 138 -26.17 26.32 -6.59
C VAL A 138 -26.79 27.70 -6.70
N TYR A 139 -26.37 28.45 -7.72
CA TYR A 139 -26.85 29.80 -7.99
C TYR A 139 -27.91 29.75 -9.06
N VAL A 140 -29.12 30.18 -8.73
CA VAL A 140 -30.30 30.17 -9.61
C VAL A 140 -30.68 31.60 -9.99
N THR A 141 -31.01 31.81 -11.25
CA THR A 141 -31.45 33.12 -11.78
C THR A 141 -32.77 32.98 -12.53
N ASP A 142 -33.54 34.06 -12.61
CA ASP A 142 -34.72 34.10 -13.47
C ASP A 142 -34.29 34.15 -14.95
N GLY A 143 -34.70 33.14 -15.71
CA GLY A 143 -34.59 33.07 -17.15
C GLY A 143 -35.86 33.51 -17.86
N ALA A 144 -35.87 33.42 -19.19
CA ALA A 144 -36.99 33.88 -20.02
C ALA A 144 -38.29 33.07 -19.83
N THR A 145 -38.18 31.80 -19.43
CA THR A 145 -39.31 30.86 -19.30
C THR A 145 -39.47 30.31 -17.88
N GLY A 146 -38.73 30.84 -16.91
CA GLY A 146 -38.63 30.32 -15.54
C GLY A 146 -37.21 30.39 -15.02
N THR A 147 -36.99 29.88 -13.81
CA THR A 147 -35.69 29.83 -13.14
C THR A 147 -34.73 28.83 -13.82
N GLU A 148 -33.45 29.18 -13.86
CA GLU A 148 -32.37 28.37 -14.41
C GLU A 148 -31.13 28.38 -13.50
N ILE A 149 -30.35 27.29 -13.49
CA ILE A 149 -29.07 27.25 -12.81
C ILE A 149 -28.08 28.12 -13.60
N SER A 150 -27.55 29.15 -12.95
CA SER A 150 -26.54 30.05 -13.53
C SER A 150 -25.12 29.56 -13.28
N ASN A 151 -24.87 28.94 -12.11
CA ASN A 151 -23.56 28.42 -11.75
C ASN A 151 -23.66 27.44 -10.57
N ILE A 152 -22.68 26.52 -10.49
CA ILE A 152 -22.49 25.59 -9.37
C ILE A 152 -21.05 25.71 -8.91
N VAL A 153 -20.86 25.84 -7.60
CA VAL A 153 -19.54 25.90 -6.97
C VAL A 153 -19.51 24.90 -5.84
N VAL A 154 -18.52 24.01 -5.84
CA VAL A 154 -18.31 23.06 -4.75
C VAL A 154 -16.98 23.35 -4.08
N ASN A 155 -16.99 23.42 -2.76
CA ASN A 155 -15.82 23.57 -1.93
C ASN A 155 -15.68 22.35 -1.02
N LYS A 156 -14.47 21.81 -0.92
CA LYS A 156 -14.15 20.84 0.12
C LYS A 156 -14.16 21.53 1.49
N VAL A 157 -14.60 20.80 2.50
CA VAL A 157 -14.61 21.19 3.92
C VAL A 157 -13.79 20.20 4.74
N LYS A 158 -13.90 18.90 4.42
CA LYS A 158 -13.09 17.84 5.00
C LYS A 158 -12.54 16.90 3.93
N ASP A 159 -11.36 16.35 4.20
CA ASP A 159 -10.76 15.28 3.42
C ASP A 159 -11.37 13.90 3.76
N ASP A 160 -10.94 12.87 3.03
CA ASP A 160 -11.41 11.49 3.25
C ASP A 160 -11.07 10.96 4.66
N ALA A 161 -10.07 11.53 5.35
CA ALA A 161 -9.70 11.19 6.72
C ALA A 161 -10.49 11.99 7.78
N GLY A 162 -11.35 12.92 7.35
CA GLY A 162 -12.19 13.76 8.21
C GLY A 162 -11.49 15.01 8.72
N GLN A 163 -10.27 15.30 8.26
CA GLN A 163 -9.51 16.50 8.60
C GLN A 163 -10.01 17.69 7.80
N THR A 164 -9.92 18.89 8.37
CA THR A 164 -10.33 20.12 7.67
C THR A 164 -9.43 20.37 6.46
N GLU A 165 -10.04 20.45 5.28
CA GLU A 165 -9.38 20.78 4.02
C GLU A 165 -10.33 21.67 3.23
N THR A 166 -9.90 22.89 2.92
CA THR A 166 -10.73 23.88 2.23
C THR A 166 -10.21 24.20 0.84
N GLY A 167 -11.10 24.26 -0.14
CA GLY A 167 -10.75 24.70 -1.47
C GLY A 167 -11.82 24.36 -2.49
N LYS A 168 -11.93 25.19 -3.54
CA LYS A 168 -12.82 24.91 -4.67
C LYS A 168 -12.37 23.64 -5.38
N VAL A 169 -13.31 22.75 -5.67
CA VAL A 169 -13.05 21.51 -6.42
C VAL A 169 -13.59 21.59 -7.84
N ASN A 170 -13.01 20.78 -8.73
CA ASN A 170 -13.50 20.59 -10.08
C ASN A 170 -14.63 19.57 -10.08
N ILE A 171 -15.75 19.92 -10.71
CA ILE A 171 -16.99 19.15 -10.75
C ILE A 171 -17.37 18.70 -12.17
N GLY A 172 -16.48 18.87 -13.15
CA GLY A 172 -16.71 18.46 -14.53
C GLY A 172 -16.67 16.95 -14.74
N ASN A 173 -17.14 16.49 -15.90
CA ASN A 173 -17.00 15.10 -16.34
C ASN A 173 -15.62 14.85 -16.98
N THR A 174 -14.55 15.13 -16.25
CA THR A 174 -13.17 14.97 -16.73
C THR A 174 -12.30 14.33 -15.66
N ASP A 175 -11.15 13.77 -16.04
CA ASP A 175 -10.22 13.14 -15.10
C ASP A 175 -9.56 14.13 -14.13
N THR A 176 -9.77 15.42 -14.35
CA THR A 176 -9.40 16.50 -13.45
C THR A 176 -10.47 16.81 -12.39
N ASN A 177 -11.58 16.06 -12.34
CA ASN A 177 -12.61 16.18 -11.30
C ASN A 177 -12.00 15.90 -9.91
N THR A 178 -12.21 16.81 -8.96
CA THR A 178 -11.70 16.69 -7.58
C THR A 178 -12.82 16.65 -6.54
N PHE A 179 -14.07 16.54 -6.98
CA PHE A 179 -15.21 16.20 -6.14
C PHE A 179 -15.26 14.67 -5.94
N ILE A 180 -14.30 14.17 -5.18
CA ILE A 180 -13.98 12.74 -5.03
C ILE A 180 -14.26 12.28 -3.59
N PHE A 181 -14.88 11.12 -3.44
CA PHE A 181 -14.91 10.36 -2.18
C PHE A 181 -14.06 9.09 -2.34
N THR A 182 -13.20 8.77 -1.38
CA THR A 182 -12.31 7.60 -1.45
C THR A 182 -12.56 6.62 -0.31
N ASN A 183 -12.87 5.37 -0.66
CA ASN A 183 -12.99 4.29 0.33
C ASN A 183 -11.95 3.21 0.09
N THR A 184 -11.63 2.50 1.16
CA THR A 184 -10.67 1.41 1.11
C THR A 184 -11.23 0.19 1.85
N TYR A 185 -11.36 -0.93 1.14
CA TYR A 185 -11.56 -2.22 1.79
C TYR A 185 -10.21 -2.91 1.97
N VAL A 186 -10.00 -3.43 3.17
CA VAL A 186 -8.73 -4.03 3.58
C VAL A 186 -9.02 -5.39 4.17
N GLN A 187 -8.22 -6.37 3.75
CA GLN A 187 -8.21 -7.70 4.32
C GLN A 187 -6.78 -8.03 4.77
N GLU A 188 -6.62 -8.74 5.87
CA GLU A 188 -5.32 -9.29 6.27
C GLU A 188 -4.87 -10.39 5.32
N ALA A 189 -3.58 -10.38 4.98
CA ALA A 189 -2.98 -11.45 4.20
C ALA A 189 -2.95 -12.77 4.99
N GLY A 190 -2.96 -13.89 4.26
CA GLY A 190 -2.90 -15.23 4.85
C GLY A 190 -4.20 -15.76 5.47
N THR A 191 -5.25 -14.95 5.61
CA THR A 191 -6.53 -15.36 6.23
C THR A 191 -7.47 -16.12 5.28
N GLY A 192 -7.09 -16.44 4.06
CA GLY A 192 -7.96 -17.08 3.07
C GLY A 192 -8.99 -16.11 2.45
N THR A 193 -10.01 -16.64 1.77
CA THR A 193 -11.04 -15.81 1.10
C THR A 193 -12.11 -15.28 2.05
N LYS A 194 -12.19 -15.82 3.27
CA LYS A 194 -13.16 -15.45 4.29
C LYS A 194 -12.41 -15.04 5.58
N PRO A 195 -12.08 -13.75 5.75
CA PRO A 195 -11.29 -13.29 6.91
C PRO A 195 -11.97 -13.50 8.27
N THR A 196 -13.29 -13.67 8.31
CA THR A 196 -14.04 -14.03 9.53
C THR A 196 -13.86 -15.48 9.96
N ASP A 197 -13.28 -16.31 9.10
CA ASP A 197 -13.04 -17.73 9.31
C ASP A 197 -11.72 -18.11 8.61
N PRO A 198 -10.57 -17.69 9.20
CA PRO A 198 -9.29 -17.77 8.52
C PRO A 198 -8.90 -19.20 8.11
N ASP A 199 -8.18 -19.32 6.99
CA ASP A 199 -7.59 -20.60 6.55
C ASP A 199 -6.83 -21.28 7.72
N PRO A 200 -6.93 -22.62 7.92
CA PRO A 200 -6.30 -23.30 9.05
C PRO A 200 -4.79 -23.07 9.18
N THR A 201 -4.12 -22.79 8.06
CA THR A 201 -2.67 -22.52 8.02
C THR A 201 -2.30 -21.13 8.57
N TYR A 202 -3.27 -20.21 8.73
CA TYR A 202 -3.04 -18.86 9.25
C TYR A 202 -2.47 -18.88 10.67
N ASN A 203 -2.92 -19.80 11.54
CA ASN A 203 -2.41 -19.87 12.91
C ASN A 203 -0.88 -20.11 12.97
N GLU A 204 -0.37 -20.89 12.01
CA GLU A 204 1.05 -21.18 11.87
C GLU A 204 1.79 -20.07 11.08
N ASN A 205 1.19 -19.59 9.99
CA ASN A 205 1.89 -18.75 9.01
C ASN A 205 1.65 -17.25 9.18
N GLY A 206 0.55 -16.85 9.80
CA GLY A 206 0.09 -15.46 9.86
C GLY A 206 -0.10 -14.84 8.47
N SER A 207 0.13 -13.54 8.39
CA SER A 207 0.22 -12.82 7.12
C SER A 207 1.47 -13.19 6.33
N LEU A 208 2.58 -13.44 7.02
CA LEU A 208 3.87 -13.85 6.46
C LEU A 208 4.68 -14.63 7.50
N LYS A 209 5.20 -15.81 7.12
CA LYS A 209 6.18 -16.56 7.91
C LYS A 209 7.55 -16.52 7.25
N VAL A 210 8.57 -16.11 7.99
CA VAL A 210 9.99 -16.25 7.59
C VAL A 210 10.63 -17.31 8.47
N SER A 211 11.07 -18.42 7.91
CA SER A 211 11.70 -19.52 8.66
C SER A 211 13.19 -19.62 8.35
N LYS A 212 13.96 -20.16 9.30
CA LYS A 212 15.39 -20.39 9.15
C LYS A 212 15.75 -21.84 9.39
N ALA A 213 16.39 -22.45 8.39
CA ALA A 213 17.07 -23.73 8.49
C ALA A 213 18.58 -23.56 8.24
N VAL A 214 19.37 -24.49 8.78
CA VAL A 214 20.80 -24.58 8.48
C VAL A 214 21.14 -26.02 8.11
N VAL A 215 21.96 -26.18 7.09
CA VAL A 215 22.48 -27.47 6.62
C VAL A 215 23.99 -27.40 6.45
N ASN A 216 24.68 -28.53 6.55
CA ASN A 216 26.09 -28.63 6.17
C ASN A 216 26.23 -28.75 4.64
N ALA A 217 27.47 -28.70 4.14
CA ALA A 217 27.78 -28.87 2.72
C ALA A 217 27.24 -30.17 2.09
N ASN A 218 27.01 -31.21 2.90
CA ASN A 218 26.41 -32.48 2.47
C ASN A 218 24.86 -32.49 2.52
N GLY A 219 24.22 -31.36 2.84
CA GLY A 219 22.77 -31.22 2.94
C GLY A 219 22.13 -31.73 4.25
N THR A 220 22.93 -32.17 5.22
CA THR A 220 22.40 -32.62 6.53
C THR A 220 22.01 -31.42 7.39
N THR A 221 20.82 -31.44 7.97
CA THR A 221 20.33 -30.38 8.87
C THR A 221 21.19 -30.29 10.13
N THR A 222 21.47 -29.06 10.55
CA THR A 222 22.25 -28.76 11.76
C THR A 222 21.59 -27.64 12.56
N THR A 223 21.97 -27.52 13.83
CA THR A 223 21.47 -26.52 14.76
C THR A 223 22.63 -25.76 15.39
N PRO A 224 23.38 -24.96 14.61
CA PRO A 224 24.39 -24.11 15.18
C PRO A 224 23.77 -23.09 16.14
N ASP A 225 24.59 -22.59 17.07
CA ASP A 225 24.19 -21.52 17.98
C ASP A 225 24.17 -20.14 17.30
N ASP A 226 24.71 -20.05 16.09
CA ASP A 226 24.75 -18.84 15.26
C ASP A 226 23.36 -18.24 15.06
N GLU A 227 23.33 -16.92 15.09
CA GLU A 227 22.14 -16.12 14.90
C GLU A 227 22.27 -15.29 13.62
N PHE A 228 21.22 -15.31 12.81
CA PHE A 228 21.20 -14.69 11.49
C PHE A 228 20.29 -13.47 11.51
N THR A 229 20.82 -12.33 11.06
CA THR A 229 20.08 -11.07 10.97
C THR A 229 19.29 -11.00 9.68
N PHE A 230 18.00 -10.70 9.80
CA PHE A 230 17.08 -10.49 8.70
C PHE A 230 16.51 -9.08 8.74
N THR A 231 16.20 -8.55 7.56
CA THR A 231 15.42 -7.32 7.40
C THR A 231 14.25 -7.60 6.47
N ALA A 232 13.04 -7.37 6.95
CA ALA A 232 11.82 -7.34 6.15
C ALA A 232 11.42 -5.89 5.86
N THR A 233 10.93 -5.61 4.66
CA THR A 233 10.36 -4.30 4.28
C THR A 233 8.95 -4.49 3.79
N PHE A 234 8.03 -3.64 4.26
CA PHE A 234 6.62 -3.65 3.92
C PHE A 234 6.24 -2.36 3.17
N ALA A 235 5.85 -2.50 1.91
CA ALA A 235 5.28 -1.42 1.12
C ALA A 235 3.77 -1.64 0.95
N PHE A 236 2.99 -0.86 1.70
CA PHE A 236 1.53 -1.01 1.79
C PHE A 236 0.81 -0.53 0.52
N PRO A 237 -0.33 -1.15 0.16
CA PRO A 237 -1.18 -0.67 -0.93
C PRO A 237 -1.86 0.65 -0.59
N ALA A 238 -2.40 1.32 -1.62
CA ALA A 238 -3.08 2.61 -1.49
C ALA A 238 -4.20 2.58 -0.44
N GLY A 239 -4.27 3.64 0.38
CA GLY A 239 -5.27 3.75 1.44
C GLY A 239 -5.01 2.90 2.68
N THR A 240 -3.84 2.24 2.78
CA THR A 240 -3.47 1.40 3.93
C THR A 240 -2.09 1.73 4.48
N ASN A 241 -1.83 1.29 5.71
CA ASN A 241 -0.57 1.47 6.43
C ASN A 241 -0.44 0.41 7.54
N ALA A 242 0.67 0.44 8.28
CA ALA A 242 0.96 -0.52 9.34
C ALA A 242 -0.09 -0.57 10.47
N SER A 243 -0.81 0.53 10.74
CA SER A 243 -1.81 0.59 11.81
C SER A 243 -3.22 0.23 11.33
N THR A 244 -3.42 0.05 10.02
CA THR A 244 -4.75 -0.13 9.42
C THR A 244 -5.52 -1.28 10.06
N LEU A 245 -4.89 -2.44 10.24
CA LEU A 245 -5.48 -3.63 10.86
C LEU A 245 -5.12 -3.76 12.36
N GLY A 246 -4.93 -2.65 13.06
CA GLY A 246 -4.61 -2.65 14.50
C GLY A 246 -3.13 -2.78 14.82
N GLY A 247 -2.25 -2.70 13.81
CA GLY A 247 -0.80 -2.80 13.98
C GLY A 247 -0.24 -4.14 13.47
N ILE A 248 0.98 -4.11 12.95
CA ILE A 248 1.72 -5.33 12.63
C ILE A 248 2.25 -5.94 13.92
N LYS A 249 2.18 -7.26 14.03
CA LYS A 249 2.79 -8.02 15.14
C LYS A 249 3.81 -9.01 14.60
N ALA A 250 4.87 -9.24 15.37
CA ALA A 250 5.95 -10.18 15.13
C ALA A 250 5.98 -11.19 16.28
N ASN A 251 5.67 -12.46 15.99
CA ASN A 251 5.51 -13.53 16.99
C ASN A 251 4.56 -13.13 18.16
N GLY A 252 3.55 -12.31 17.85
CA GLY A 252 2.56 -11.81 18.81
C GLY A 252 2.93 -10.52 19.54
N GLY A 253 4.17 -10.04 19.43
CA GLY A 253 4.60 -8.74 19.97
C GLY A 253 4.39 -7.60 18.97
N ASP A 254 4.12 -6.39 19.46
CA ASP A 254 3.90 -5.22 18.61
C ASP A 254 5.16 -4.82 17.84
N VAL A 255 4.98 -4.42 16.57
CA VAL A 255 6.05 -3.98 15.69
C VAL A 255 5.94 -2.47 15.45
N THR A 256 7.04 -1.77 15.69
CA THR A 256 7.25 -0.42 15.15
C THR A 256 8.16 -0.53 13.94
N LEU A 257 7.65 -0.17 12.76
CA LEU A 257 8.46 -0.11 11.56
C LEU A 257 9.34 1.14 11.58
N ALA A 258 10.59 0.97 11.17
CA ALA A 258 11.48 2.11 10.92
C ALA A 258 11.09 2.82 9.61
N GLU A 259 11.75 3.95 9.32
CA GLU A 259 11.57 4.68 8.07
C GLU A 259 11.72 3.75 6.86
N GLY A 260 10.86 3.95 5.86
CA GLY A 260 10.77 3.07 4.69
C GLY A 260 10.05 1.73 4.95
N GLY A 261 9.42 1.53 6.10
CA GLY A 261 8.59 0.35 6.39
C GLY A 261 9.41 -0.90 6.74
N THR A 262 10.59 -0.72 7.33
CA THR A 262 11.54 -1.81 7.60
C THR A 262 11.42 -2.36 9.03
N TYR A 263 11.69 -3.66 9.18
CA TYR A 263 11.79 -4.34 10.47
C TYR A 263 12.95 -5.34 10.46
N THR A 264 13.87 -5.19 11.41
CA THR A 264 15.03 -6.07 11.57
C THR A 264 14.78 -7.05 12.70
N PHE A 265 15.07 -8.33 12.45
CA PHE A 265 14.89 -9.41 13.41
C PHE A 265 16.00 -10.45 13.25
N HIS A 266 16.06 -11.37 14.22
CA HIS A 266 17.14 -12.34 14.32
C HIS A 266 16.56 -13.73 14.46
N LEU A 267 17.08 -14.70 13.71
CA LEU A 267 16.66 -16.10 13.79
C LEU A 267 17.86 -17.01 13.96
N LYS A 268 17.73 -17.97 14.88
CA LYS A 268 18.58 -19.16 14.92
C LYS A 268 18.04 -20.26 14.03
N ALA A 269 18.82 -21.33 13.83
CA ALA A 269 18.37 -22.52 13.14
C ALA A 269 17.07 -23.08 13.76
N ASN A 270 16.14 -23.50 12.90
CA ASN A 270 14.82 -24.02 13.23
C ASN A 270 13.90 -23.04 13.98
N LYS A 271 14.17 -21.74 13.88
CA LYS A 271 13.28 -20.68 14.37
C LYS A 271 12.58 -19.98 13.20
N ASN A 272 11.52 -19.26 13.52
CA ASN A 272 10.76 -18.49 12.56
C ASN A 272 10.28 -17.16 13.14
N MET A 273 9.98 -16.24 12.24
CA MET A 273 9.27 -15.01 12.50
C MET A 273 7.92 -15.05 11.81
N LYS A 274 6.84 -14.99 12.60
CA LYS A 274 5.47 -14.90 12.12
C LYS A 274 4.98 -13.46 12.23
N PHE A 275 4.64 -12.86 11.09
CA PHE A 275 4.00 -11.56 11.03
C PHE A 275 2.48 -11.70 10.92
N THR A 276 1.73 -10.88 11.66
CA THR A 276 0.26 -10.75 11.54
C THR A 276 -0.14 -9.28 11.40
N GLY A 277 -1.36 -9.02 10.95
CA GLY A 277 -1.90 -7.67 10.75
C GLY A 277 -1.41 -6.98 9.49
N VAL A 278 -0.81 -7.72 8.54
CA VAL A 278 -0.31 -7.14 7.29
C VAL A 278 -1.40 -7.21 6.20
N PRO A 279 -1.78 -6.08 5.57
CA PRO A 279 -2.79 -6.06 4.50
C PRO A 279 -2.42 -6.93 3.28
N VAL A 280 -3.41 -7.59 2.68
CA VAL A 280 -3.32 -8.13 1.31
C VAL A 280 -2.91 -7.01 0.36
N GLY A 281 -2.06 -7.32 -0.61
CA GLY A 281 -1.54 -6.35 -1.56
C GLY A 281 -0.23 -5.68 -1.13
N THR A 282 0.20 -5.90 0.13
CA THR A 282 1.49 -5.38 0.62
C THR A 282 2.63 -6.04 -0.15
N THR A 283 3.47 -5.21 -0.77
CA THR A 283 4.70 -5.68 -1.42
C THR A 283 5.76 -5.87 -0.36
N ILE A 284 6.44 -7.02 -0.37
CA ILE A 284 7.46 -7.35 0.63
C ILE A 284 8.84 -7.50 0.02
N THR A 285 9.86 -7.16 0.80
CA THR A 285 11.23 -7.62 0.55
C THR A 285 11.78 -8.26 1.82
N VAL A 286 12.61 -9.29 1.66
CA VAL A 286 13.27 -9.97 2.77
C VAL A 286 14.73 -10.13 2.40
N LYS A 287 15.61 -9.72 3.32
CA LYS A 287 17.06 -9.86 3.20
C LYS A 287 17.60 -10.58 4.41
N GLU A 288 18.61 -11.41 4.19
CA GLU A 288 19.47 -11.93 5.24
C GLU A 288 20.86 -11.29 5.10
N SER A 289 21.37 -10.73 6.19
CA SER A 289 22.71 -10.16 6.22
C SER A 289 23.78 -11.24 6.00
N ALA A 290 24.95 -10.82 5.50
CA ALA A 290 26.08 -11.73 5.30
C ALA A 290 26.48 -12.40 6.61
N ALA A 291 26.55 -13.74 6.60
CA ALA A 291 27.06 -14.54 7.71
C ALA A 291 28.29 -15.33 7.27
N LYS A 292 29.30 -15.39 8.15
CA LYS A 292 30.59 -16.04 7.86
C LYS A 292 30.41 -17.54 7.65
N ASN A 293 31.02 -18.08 6.61
CA ASN A 293 30.98 -19.47 6.15
C ASN A 293 29.60 -19.96 5.70
N TYR A 294 28.61 -19.07 5.51
CA TYR A 294 27.26 -19.45 5.09
C TYR A 294 26.92 -18.97 3.68
N LYS A 295 26.13 -19.77 2.98
CA LYS A 295 25.49 -19.45 1.70
C LYS A 295 23.99 -19.67 1.81
N GLY A 296 23.21 -18.61 1.60
CA GLY A 296 21.75 -18.67 1.69
C GLY A 296 21.07 -19.21 0.43
N SER A 297 19.97 -19.92 0.63
CA SER A 297 18.95 -20.24 -0.36
C SER A 297 17.57 -20.09 0.26
N ALA A 298 16.53 -19.96 -0.56
CA ALA A 298 15.16 -19.90 -0.05
C ALA A 298 14.15 -20.53 -1.00
N GLU A 299 13.14 -21.15 -0.39
CA GLU A 299 11.88 -21.47 -1.01
C GLU A 299 10.84 -20.42 -0.61
N ILE A 300 10.05 -19.96 -1.57
CA ILE A 300 9.09 -18.87 -1.34
C ILE A 300 7.72 -19.34 -1.82
N THR A 301 6.71 -19.15 -0.99
CA THR A 301 5.30 -19.33 -1.35
C THR A 301 4.59 -18.01 -1.13
N ILE A 302 3.93 -17.46 -2.15
CA ILE A 302 3.09 -16.27 -2.02
C ILE A 302 1.70 -16.58 -2.56
N ASN A 303 0.67 -16.20 -1.81
CA ASN A 303 -0.73 -16.49 -2.12
C ASN A 303 -0.98 -17.97 -2.46
N GLY A 304 -0.34 -18.88 -1.72
CA GLY A 304 -0.44 -20.33 -1.93
C GLY A 304 0.29 -20.87 -3.16
N THR A 305 1.02 -20.03 -3.90
CA THR A 305 1.79 -20.45 -5.09
C THR A 305 3.28 -20.49 -4.75
N LYS A 306 3.93 -21.64 -4.97
CA LYS A 306 5.39 -21.78 -4.82
C LYS A 306 6.08 -21.06 -5.98
N LEU A 307 6.99 -20.15 -5.66
CA LEU A 307 7.81 -19.41 -6.61
C LEU A 307 9.11 -20.14 -6.91
N THR A 308 9.83 -19.68 -7.94
CA THR A 308 11.17 -20.16 -8.24
C THR A 308 12.11 -19.91 -7.06
N SER A 309 12.75 -20.98 -6.57
CA SER A 309 13.71 -20.88 -5.48
C SER A 309 14.88 -19.96 -5.85
N VAL A 310 15.39 -19.24 -4.87
CA VAL A 310 16.53 -18.33 -5.04
C VAL A 310 17.70 -18.77 -4.17
N ALA A 311 18.92 -18.44 -4.60
CA ALA A 311 20.13 -18.72 -3.85
C ALA A 311 21.14 -17.60 -4.03
N ALA A 312 21.93 -17.34 -2.98
CA ALA A 312 23.09 -16.47 -3.05
C ALA A 312 24.12 -17.04 -4.04
N THR A 313 24.90 -16.16 -4.67
CA THR A 313 25.93 -16.56 -5.64
C THR A 313 27.18 -17.13 -4.95
N SER A 314 27.52 -16.61 -3.77
CA SER A 314 28.71 -16.96 -3.00
C SER A 314 28.43 -17.08 -1.50
N TYR A 315 29.40 -17.60 -0.76
CA TYR A 315 29.41 -17.54 0.70
C TYR A 315 29.71 -16.12 1.19
N ASN A 316 29.33 -15.81 2.43
CA ASN A 316 29.67 -14.56 3.12
C ASN A 316 29.09 -13.29 2.48
N THR A 317 28.00 -13.41 1.72
CA THR A 317 27.35 -12.26 1.06
C THR A 317 25.94 -12.05 1.60
N GLU A 318 25.48 -10.80 1.58
CA GLU A 318 24.07 -10.50 1.82
C GLU A 318 23.22 -11.29 0.81
N PHE A 319 22.18 -11.95 1.33
CA PHE A 319 21.25 -12.71 0.54
C PHE A 319 19.93 -11.95 0.45
N THR A 320 19.66 -11.38 -0.72
CA THR A 320 18.34 -10.81 -0.99
C THR A 320 17.39 -11.94 -1.37
N VAL A 321 16.51 -12.29 -0.44
CA VAL A 321 15.60 -13.44 -0.52
C VAL A 321 14.39 -13.11 -1.40
N VAL A 322 13.71 -12.01 -1.07
CA VAL A 322 12.60 -11.46 -1.85
C VAL A 322 12.99 -10.08 -2.34
N ASN A 323 12.90 -9.86 -3.65
CA ASN A 323 13.28 -8.64 -4.37
C ASN A 323 12.23 -8.28 -5.43
N SER A 324 12.33 -7.13 -6.08
CA SER A 324 11.35 -6.69 -7.09
C SER A 324 11.12 -7.64 -8.28
N GLN A 325 12.04 -8.58 -8.55
CA GLN A 325 11.96 -9.53 -9.67
C GLN A 325 11.21 -10.82 -9.29
N ASN A 326 11.25 -11.24 -8.02
CA ASN A 326 10.51 -12.40 -7.50
C ASN A 326 9.45 -12.02 -6.43
N SER A 327 9.32 -10.73 -6.11
CA SER A 327 8.39 -10.18 -5.15
C SER A 327 7.00 -10.16 -5.76
N GLN A 328 6.10 -10.87 -5.08
CA GLN A 328 4.68 -10.72 -5.27
C GLN A 328 4.10 -9.95 -4.07
N LYS A 329 2.99 -9.27 -4.31
CA LYS A 329 2.15 -8.75 -3.24
C LYS A 329 1.68 -9.91 -2.35
N LEU A 330 1.72 -9.75 -1.04
CA LEU A 330 1.14 -10.73 -0.11
C LEU A 330 -0.32 -10.96 -0.48
N GLY A 331 -0.71 -12.23 -0.57
CA GLY A 331 -2.06 -12.62 -0.96
C GLY A 331 -2.92 -13.09 0.19
N GLN A 332 -4.16 -13.45 -0.14
CA GLN A 332 -5.15 -13.99 0.81
C GLN A 332 -4.71 -15.34 1.38
N LYS A 333 -4.05 -16.19 0.58
CA LYS A 333 -3.63 -17.54 1.00
C LYS A 333 -2.23 -17.52 1.62
N GLN A 334 -1.71 -18.70 1.93
CA GLN A 334 -0.39 -18.91 2.53
C GLN A 334 0.72 -18.05 1.91
N ASN A 335 1.47 -17.34 2.77
CA ASN A 335 2.69 -16.62 2.41
C ASN A 335 3.86 -17.07 3.31
N THR A 336 4.87 -17.75 2.75
CA THR A 336 6.05 -18.21 3.48
C THR A 336 7.34 -17.91 2.74
N VAL A 337 8.40 -17.67 3.50
CA VAL A 337 9.77 -17.52 3.03
C VAL A 337 10.63 -18.43 3.89
N ASP A 338 11.04 -19.56 3.33
CA ASP A 338 11.77 -20.60 4.03
C ASP A 338 13.25 -20.54 3.65
N VAL A 339 14.06 -19.92 4.50
CA VAL A 339 15.47 -19.62 4.23
C VAL A 339 16.36 -20.73 4.79
N THR A 340 17.20 -21.31 3.94
CA THR A 340 18.19 -22.32 4.31
C THR A 340 19.61 -21.76 4.13
N ASN A 341 20.43 -21.83 5.17
CA ASN A 341 21.87 -21.57 5.03
C ASN A 341 22.65 -22.87 4.93
N THR A 342 23.45 -22.99 3.88
CA THR A 342 24.48 -24.03 3.77
C THR A 342 25.76 -23.54 4.42
N TYR A 343 26.22 -24.25 5.45
CA TYR A 343 27.51 -24.04 6.10
C TYR A 343 28.63 -24.73 5.31
N ASN A 344 29.71 -24.00 5.05
CA ASN A 344 30.95 -24.55 4.54
C ASN A 344 31.99 -24.62 5.66
N ASP A 345 32.33 -25.83 6.07
CA ASP A 345 33.42 -26.06 7.00
C ASP A 345 34.75 -25.82 6.28
N VAL A 346 35.32 -24.63 6.45
CA VAL A 346 36.68 -24.36 6.00
C VAL A 346 37.62 -24.82 7.11
N PRO A 347 38.31 -25.97 6.97
CA PRO A 347 39.19 -26.44 8.02
C PRO A 347 40.27 -25.38 8.30
N VAL A 348 40.53 -25.14 9.58
CA VAL A 348 41.50 -24.14 10.08
C VAL A 348 42.95 -24.51 9.71
N THR A 349 43.17 -25.69 9.15
CA THR A 349 44.46 -26.09 8.61
C THR A 349 44.66 -25.41 7.25
N GLY A 350 45.58 -24.45 7.18
CA GLY A 350 46.05 -23.80 5.94
C GLY A 350 46.74 -24.73 4.92
N ILE A 351 46.33 -25.99 4.85
CA ILE A 351 46.68 -26.94 3.81
C ILE A 351 45.42 -27.11 2.96
N ILE A 352 45.45 -26.50 1.78
CA ILE A 352 44.51 -26.78 0.71
C ILE A 352 44.56 -28.30 0.48
N MET A 353 43.51 -29.06 0.78
CA MET A 353 43.50 -30.53 0.62
C MET A 353 43.84 -30.99 -0.81
N ASN A 354 43.73 -30.09 -1.80
CA ASN A 354 44.11 -30.33 -3.19
C ASN A 354 45.63 -30.21 -3.47
N THR A 355 46.47 -29.86 -2.49
CA THR A 355 47.94 -29.81 -2.63
C THR A 355 48.68 -31.00 -2.01
N LEU A 356 47.97 -31.93 -1.35
CA LEU A 356 48.56 -33.17 -0.82
C LEU A 356 49.44 -33.94 -1.83
N PRO A 357 49.05 -34.08 -3.12
CA PRO A 357 49.91 -34.70 -4.13
C PRO A 357 51.21 -33.93 -4.38
N TYR A 358 51.14 -32.60 -4.33
CA TYR A 358 52.27 -31.70 -4.57
C TYR A 358 53.24 -31.67 -3.38
N VAL A 359 52.73 -31.71 -2.15
CA VAL A 359 53.56 -31.81 -0.93
C VAL A 359 54.29 -33.15 -0.86
N LEU A 360 53.61 -34.25 -1.21
CA LEU A 360 54.24 -35.58 -1.34
C LEU A 360 55.33 -35.61 -2.42
N MET A 361 55.09 -34.99 -3.58
CA MET A 361 56.10 -34.84 -4.65
C MET A 361 57.31 -34.03 -4.19
N ILE A 362 57.11 -32.90 -3.50
CA ILE A 362 58.22 -32.07 -2.99
C ILE A 362 59.03 -32.85 -1.94
N ALA A 363 58.37 -33.59 -1.05
CA ALA A 363 59.03 -34.43 -0.07
C ALA A 363 59.86 -35.56 -0.73
N LEU A 364 59.30 -36.25 -1.73
CA LEU A 364 59.99 -37.29 -2.50
C LEU A 364 61.20 -36.72 -3.27
N CYS A 365 61.05 -35.56 -3.90
CA CYS A 365 62.15 -34.86 -4.57
C CYS A 365 63.25 -34.42 -3.60
N GLY A 366 62.88 -33.96 -2.40
CA GLY A 366 63.82 -33.60 -1.33
C GLY A 366 64.65 -34.78 -0.84
N VAL A 367 64.02 -35.94 -0.63
CA VAL A 367 64.72 -37.18 -0.23
C VAL A 367 65.66 -37.68 -1.32
N ALA A 368 65.25 -37.62 -2.59
CA ALA A 368 66.09 -37.99 -3.73
C ALA A 368 67.34 -37.09 -3.87
N LEU A 369 67.20 -35.78 -3.62
CA LEU A 369 68.32 -34.84 -3.63
C LEU A 369 69.32 -35.11 -2.50
N ILE A 370 68.84 -35.41 -1.28
CA ILE A 370 69.71 -35.77 -0.15
C ILE A 370 70.46 -37.08 -0.43
N ALA A 371 69.78 -38.08 -0.99
CA ALA A 371 70.40 -39.34 -1.40
C ALA A 371 71.46 -39.14 -2.49
N PHE A 372 71.19 -38.29 -3.50
CA PHE A 372 72.12 -37.96 -4.56
C PHE A 372 73.37 -37.22 -4.05
N VAL A 373 73.19 -36.22 -3.18
CA VAL A 373 74.30 -35.49 -2.55
C VAL A 373 75.13 -36.42 -1.66
N GLY A 374 74.49 -37.31 -0.90
CA GLY A 374 75.17 -38.34 -0.09
C GLY A 374 76.01 -39.31 -0.93
N PHE A 375 75.49 -39.78 -2.07
CA PHE A 375 76.22 -40.65 -2.98
C PHE A 375 77.39 -39.93 -3.66
N LYS A 376 77.22 -38.66 -4.05
CA LYS A 376 78.30 -37.85 -4.65
C LYS A 376 79.42 -37.56 -3.65
N ARG A 377 79.08 -37.31 -2.37
CA ARG A 377 80.09 -37.13 -1.30
C ARG A 377 80.91 -38.39 -1.04
N ARG A 378 80.29 -39.58 -1.05
CA ARG A 378 81.01 -40.87 -0.93
C ARG A 378 81.95 -41.16 -2.09
N ARG A 379 81.67 -40.65 -3.28
CA ARG A 379 82.54 -40.82 -4.47
C ARG A 379 83.77 -39.91 -4.49
N LEU A 380 83.73 -38.79 -3.77
CA LEU A 380 84.84 -37.82 -3.67
C LEU A 380 85.79 -38.11 -2.48
N GLN A 381 85.47 -39.08 -1.63
CA GLN A 381 86.30 -39.53 -0.50
C GLN A 381 86.99 -40.89 -0.76
N LYS A 382 87.15 -41.28 -2.03
CA LYS A 382 88.02 -42.40 -2.43
C LYS A 382 89.22 -41.88 -3.19
#